data_AF-W4PJR5-F1
#
_entry.id   AF-W4PJR5-F1
#
_cell.length_a   1.000
_cell.length_b   1.000
_cell.length_c   1.000
_cell.angle_alpha   90.00
_cell.angle_beta   90.00
_cell.angle_gamma   90.00
#
_symmetry.space_group_name_H-M   'P 1'
#
loop_
_entity.id
_entity.type
_entity.pdbx_description
1 polymer ?
#
loop_
_entity_poly.entity_id
_entity_poly.type
_entity_poly.pdbx_seq_one_letter_code
_entity_poly.pdbx_strand_id
1 'polypeptide(L)'
;MKFDTVIIGGGLAGLVCGIKLCRRGKRCAIISSGQSALHFSSGSFDLLNYLPDGTPVSHPVESMDDLIAQKPSHPYSKLGKERFELLAQEAENFFSEMGIDTVGSYKENHYRISAMGELKLRGKHCPVLQ
;
A
#
# COMPACT_ATOMS: atom_id res chain seq x y z
N MET A 1 -13.06 29.14 7.63
CA MET A 1 -13.28 27.94 6.80
C MET A 1 -13.98 26.87 7.65
N LYS A 2 -14.89 26.06 7.08
CA LYS A 2 -15.57 24.95 7.79
C LYS A 2 -15.32 23.64 7.04
N PHE A 3 -14.81 22.63 7.73
CA PHE A 3 -14.53 21.30 7.18
C PHE A 3 -15.27 20.24 7.99
N ASP A 4 -15.62 19.14 7.34
CA ASP A 4 -16.25 17.99 7.99
C ASP A 4 -15.20 17.00 8.53
N THR A 5 -13.98 17.03 7.99
CA THR A 5 -12.88 16.16 8.40
C THR A 5 -11.54 16.86 8.26
N VAL A 6 -10.64 16.65 9.22
CA VAL A 6 -9.25 17.08 9.15
C VAL A 6 -8.35 15.85 9.11
N ILE A 7 -7.46 15.79 8.13
CA ILE A 7 -6.47 14.73 7.93
C ILE A 7 -5.10 15.30 8.29
N ILE A 8 -4.38 14.65 9.20
CA ILE A 8 -3.04 15.06 9.60
C ILE A 8 -2.03 14.14 8.89
N GLY A 9 -1.24 14.71 7.99
CA GLY A 9 -0.23 14.03 7.18
C GLY A 9 -0.58 14.02 5.69
N GLY A 10 0.28 14.65 4.88
CA GLY A 10 0.17 14.70 3.41
C GLY A 10 0.81 13.51 2.67
N GLY A 11 0.95 12.36 3.32
CA GLY A 11 1.46 11.13 2.68
C GLY A 11 0.41 10.44 1.81
N LEU A 12 0.80 9.36 1.12
CA LEU A 12 -0.07 8.63 0.20
C LEU A 12 -1.43 8.27 0.82
N ALA A 13 -1.44 7.64 2.00
CA ALA A 13 -2.67 7.24 2.67
C ALA A 13 -3.58 8.44 3.01
N GLY A 14 -3.00 9.57 3.41
CA GLY A 14 -3.74 10.80 3.70
C GLY A 14 -4.37 11.42 2.44
N LEU A 15 -3.63 11.43 1.34
CA LEU A 15 -4.12 11.92 0.05
C LEU A 15 -5.23 11.01 -0.52
N VAL A 16 -5.03 9.69 -0.51
CA VAL A 16 -6.06 8.71 -0.90
C VAL A 16 -7.31 8.85 -0.04
N CYS A 17 -7.15 9.03 1.28
CA CYS A 17 -8.25 9.28 2.20
C CYS A 17 -9.02 10.56 1.83
N GLY A 18 -8.32 11.66 1.59
CA GLY A 18 -8.91 12.93 1.17
C GLY A 18 -9.71 12.80 -0.12
N ILE A 19 -9.15 12.13 -1.14
CA ILE A 19 -9.84 11.87 -2.41
C ILE A 19 -11.10 11.03 -2.18
N LYS A 20 -11.02 9.93 -1.43
CA LYS A 20 -12.18 9.07 -1.13
C LYS A 20 -13.28 9.82 -0.35
N LEU A 21 -12.91 10.73 0.55
CA LEU A 21 -13.86 11.57 1.29
C LEU A 21 -14.51 12.63 0.41
N CYS A 22 -13.73 13.34 -0.41
CA CYS A 22 -14.24 14.33 -1.37
C CYS A 22 -15.21 13.70 -2.38
N ARG A 23 -14.91 12.50 -2.89
CA ARG A 23 -15.81 11.73 -3.77
C ARG A 23 -17.17 11.40 -3.11
N ARG A 24 -17.22 11.35 -1.77
CA ARG A 24 -18.44 11.14 -0.98
C ARG A 24 -19.06 12.47 -0.50
N GLY A 25 -18.69 13.59 -1.11
CA GLY A 25 -19.23 14.92 -0.82
C GLY A 25 -18.76 15.53 0.51
N LYS A 26 -17.73 14.97 1.16
CA LYS A 26 -17.17 15.52 2.40
C LYS A 26 -16.16 16.61 2.10
N ARG A 27 -16.20 17.70 2.87
CA ARG A 27 -15.18 18.75 2.84
C ARG A 27 -14.06 18.37 3.79
N CYS A 28 -12.89 18.02 3.25
CA CYS A 28 -11.72 17.70 4.06
C CYS A 28 -10.64 18.79 3.99
N ALA A 29 -9.89 18.97 5.07
CA ALA A 29 -8.62 19.68 5.09
C ALA A 29 -7.49 18.69 5.35
N ILE A 30 -6.42 18.75 4.55
CA ILE A 30 -5.19 18.01 4.82
C ILE A 30 -4.17 18.98 5.41
N ILE A 31 -3.68 18.68 6.61
CA ILE A 31 -2.63 19.44 7.28
C ILE A 31 -1.34 18.63 7.17
N SER A 32 -0.31 19.21 6.57
CA SER A 32 1.01 18.59 6.47
C SER A 32 2.07 19.65 6.75
N SER A 33 3.17 19.26 7.40
CA SER A 33 4.34 20.11 7.62
C SER A 33 5.48 19.68 6.70
N GLY A 34 6.06 20.62 5.95
CA GLY A 34 7.19 20.33 5.06
C GLY A 34 6.82 19.54 3.81
N GLN A 35 7.82 18.86 3.23
CA GLN A 35 7.65 18.03 2.03
C GLN A 35 6.85 16.76 2.35
N SER A 36 6.00 16.31 1.41
CA SER A 36 5.25 15.06 1.56
C SER A 36 6.20 13.85 1.58
N ALA A 37 5.81 12.79 2.28
CA ALA A 37 6.47 11.48 2.21
C ALA A 37 6.54 10.93 0.77
N LEU A 38 5.71 11.43 -0.15
CA LEU A 38 5.80 11.08 -1.56
C LEU A 38 7.07 11.60 -2.25
N HIS A 39 7.67 12.69 -1.76
CA HIS A 39 8.88 13.29 -2.35
C HIS A 39 10.10 12.35 -2.22
N PHE A 40 10.11 11.48 -1.22
CA PHE A 40 11.19 10.51 -0.98
C PHE A 40 10.72 9.06 -1.17
N SER A 41 9.57 8.88 -1.79
CA SER A 41 9.02 7.55 -2.06
C SER A 41 9.83 6.89 -3.17
N SER A 42 10.13 5.59 -3.03
CA SER A 42 10.74 4.79 -4.11
C SER A 42 9.73 4.34 -5.18
N GLY A 43 8.50 4.84 -5.09
CA GLY A 43 7.36 4.38 -5.90
C GLY A 43 6.95 2.93 -5.66
N SER A 44 7.53 2.23 -4.68
CA SER A 44 7.31 0.80 -4.46
C SER A 44 6.22 0.54 -3.42
N PHE A 45 5.41 -0.48 -3.65
CA PHE A 45 4.36 -0.96 -2.76
C PHE A 45 4.70 -2.35 -2.28
N ASP A 46 4.88 -2.47 -0.97
CA ASP A 46 5.14 -3.73 -0.30
C ASP A 46 3.85 -4.38 0.18
N LEU A 47 3.73 -5.69 -0.05
CA LEU A 47 2.72 -6.54 0.56
C LEU A 47 3.42 -7.53 1.52
N LEU A 48 2.89 -8.75 1.66
CA LEU A 48 3.53 -9.79 2.44
C LEU A 48 4.73 -10.34 1.67
N ASN A 49 5.95 -10.02 2.11
CA ASN A 49 7.19 -10.45 1.45
C ASN A 49 7.85 -11.67 2.12
N TYR A 50 7.61 -11.87 3.42
CA TYR A 50 8.18 -12.97 4.21
C TYR A 50 7.20 -13.42 5.29
N LEU A 51 7.20 -14.72 5.58
CA LEU A 51 6.53 -15.29 6.74
C LEU A 51 7.38 -15.08 8.02
N PRO A 52 6.77 -15.21 9.23
CA PRO A 52 7.47 -15.08 10.50
C PRO A 52 8.70 -15.99 10.67
N ASP A 53 8.71 -17.16 10.02
CA ASP A 53 9.82 -18.11 9.99
C ASP A 53 10.96 -17.75 9.02
N GLY A 54 10.81 -16.65 8.26
CA GLY A 54 11.79 -16.19 7.26
C GLY A 54 11.57 -16.76 5.85
N THR A 55 10.53 -17.58 5.64
CA THR A 55 10.21 -18.09 4.30
C THR A 55 9.82 -16.94 3.37
N PRO A 56 10.47 -16.80 2.20
CA PRO A 56 10.10 -15.77 1.22
C PRO A 56 8.73 -16.06 0.62
N VAL A 57 7.93 -15.01 0.44
CA VAL A 57 6.58 -15.09 -0.12
C VAL A 57 6.57 -14.55 -1.53
N SER A 58 6.30 -15.42 -2.50
CA SER A 58 6.07 -15.03 -3.90
C SER A 58 4.62 -14.65 -4.16
N HIS A 59 3.65 -15.29 -3.50
CA HIS A 59 2.22 -15.06 -3.70
C HIS A 59 1.55 -14.59 -2.40
N PRO A 60 1.44 -13.26 -2.16
CA PRO A 60 0.97 -12.70 -0.90
C PRO A 60 -0.40 -13.21 -0.45
N VAL A 61 -1.36 -13.28 -1.38
CA VAL A 61 -2.74 -13.68 -1.08
C VAL A 61 -2.80 -15.15 -0.65
N GLU A 62 -2.07 -16.02 -1.34
CA GLU A 62 -2.05 -17.46 -1.05
C GLU A 62 -1.38 -17.75 0.30
N SER A 63 -0.35 -16.97 0.65
CA SER A 63 0.43 -17.15 1.89
C SER A 63 -0.25 -16.60 3.15
N MET A 64 -1.45 -16.03 3.04
CA MET A 64 -2.17 -15.46 4.18
C MET A 64 -2.58 -16.49 5.22
N ASP A 65 -2.96 -17.71 4.78
CA ASP A 65 -3.39 -18.77 5.71
C ASP A 65 -2.22 -19.24 6.58
N ASP A 66 -1.03 -19.37 5.99
CA ASP A 66 0.21 -19.69 6.69
C ASP A 66 0.58 -18.57 7.68
N LEU A 67 0.47 -17.30 7.26
CA LEU A 67 0.72 -16.16 8.14
C LEU A 67 -0.23 -16.14 9.34
N ILE A 68 -1.51 -16.44 9.13
CA ILE A 68 -2.51 -16.50 10.19
C ILE A 68 -2.17 -17.61 11.18
N ALA A 69 -1.78 -18.80 10.68
CA ALA A 69 -1.39 -19.92 11.52
C ALA A 69 -0.11 -19.61 12.34
N GLN A 70 0.91 -19.03 11.71
CA GLN A 70 2.20 -18.75 12.37
C GLN A 70 2.14 -17.55 13.32
N LYS A 71 1.38 -16.50 12.97
CA LYS A 71 1.32 -15.26 13.75
C LYS A 71 -0.07 -14.63 13.68
N PRO A 72 -1.05 -15.13 14.47
CA PRO A 72 -2.42 -14.61 14.51
C PRO A 72 -2.51 -13.13 14.88
N SER A 73 -1.53 -12.59 15.62
CA SER A 73 -1.48 -11.19 16.05
C SER A 73 -0.94 -10.22 14.99
N HIS A 74 -0.43 -10.72 13.86
CA HIS A 74 0.10 -9.88 12.77
C HIS A 74 -1.02 -9.00 12.17
N PRO A 75 -0.73 -7.75 11.74
CA PRO A 75 -1.75 -6.86 11.17
C PRO A 75 -2.54 -7.46 10.00
N TYR A 76 -1.87 -8.15 9.07
CA TYR A 76 -2.55 -8.86 7.98
C TYR A 76 -3.37 -10.06 8.49
N SER A 77 -2.91 -10.80 9.51
CA SER A 77 -3.71 -11.89 10.11
C SER A 77 -4.99 -11.36 10.75
N LYS A 78 -4.92 -10.21 11.43
CA LYS A 78 -6.11 -9.53 11.99
C LYS A 78 -7.06 -9.00 10.91
N LEU A 79 -6.52 -8.61 9.76
CA LEU A 79 -7.31 -8.15 8.62
C LEU A 79 -8.08 -9.33 7.98
N GLY A 80 -7.46 -10.51 7.95
CA GLY A 80 -7.97 -11.72 7.30
C GLY A 80 -7.69 -11.76 5.80
N LYS A 81 -7.63 -12.98 5.25
CA LYS A 81 -7.29 -13.25 3.83
C LYS A 81 -8.22 -12.53 2.85
N GLU A 82 -9.52 -12.71 3.01
CA GLU A 82 -10.54 -12.14 2.12
C GLU A 82 -10.44 -10.62 2.03
N ARG A 83 -10.30 -9.95 3.19
CA ARG A 83 -10.23 -8.50 3.26
C ARG A 83 -8.89 -7.97 2.80
N PHE A 84 -7.81 -8.71 3.03
CA PHE A 84 -6.49 -8.40 2.46
C PHE A 84 -6.54 -8.39 0.94
N GLU A 85 -7.05 -9.45 0.32
CA GLU A 85 -7.15 -9.56 -1.14
C GLU A 85 -8.02 -8.45 -1.73
N LEU A 86 -9.21 -8.24 -1.17
CA LEU A 86 -10.14 -7.19 -1.61
C LEU A 86 -9.48 -5.81 -1.58
N LEU A 87 -8.84 -5.44 -0.46
CA LEU A 87 -8.24 -4.11 -0.30
C LEU A 87 -6.99 -3.93 -1.19
N ALA A 88 -6.21 -4.99 -1.40
CA ALA A 88 -5.05 -4.94 -2.29
C ALA A 88 -5.49 -4.74 -3.75
N GLN A 89 -6.54 -5.44 -4.18
CA GLN A 89 -7.16 -5.24 -5.48
C GLN A 89 -7.77 -3.84 -5.63
N GLU A 90 -8.51 -3.36 -4.63
CA GLU A 90 -9.08 -2.01 -4.64
C GLU A 90 -8.00 -0.94 -4.76
N ALA A 91 -6.86 -1.11 -4.08
CA ALA A 91 -5.76 -0.16 -4.16
C ALA A 91 -5.15 -0.11 -5.57
N GLU A 92 -4.95 -1.27 -6.20
CA GLU A 92 -4.49 -1.37 -7.58
C GLU A 92 -5.44 -0.65 -8.56
N ASN A 93 -6.74 -0.95 -8.46
CA ASN A 93 -7.75 -0.32 -9.31
C ASN A 93 -7.82 1.19 -9.08
N PHE A 94 -7.72 1.63 -7.83
CA PHE A 94 -7.72 3.05 -7.49
C PHE A 94 -6.55 3.80 -8.12
N PHE A 95 -5.33 3.24 -8.08
CA PHE A 95 -4.18 3.90 -8.71
C PHE A 95 -4.30 3.94 -10.23
N SER A 96 -4.78 2.86 -10.85
CA SER A 96 -5.07 2.84 -12.28
C SER A 96 -6.12 3.89 -12.68
N GLU A 97 -7.20 4.02 -11.91
CA GLU A 97 -8.25 5.03 -12.12
C GLU A 97 -7.68 6.46 -12.05
N MET A 98 -6.69 6.68 -11.19
CA MET A 98 -5.99 7.96 -11.04
C MET A 98 -4.90 8.21 -12.09
N GLY A 99 -4.73 7.30 -13.07
CA GLY A 99 -3.69 7.40 -14.09
C GLY A 99 -2.28 7.19 -13.55
N ILE A 100 -2.15 6.50 -12.42
CA ILE A 100 -0.86 6.13 -11.84
C ILE A 100 -0.51 4.73 -12.32
N ASP A 101 0.40 4.66 -13.29
CA ASP A 101 0.87 3.39 -13.84
C ASP A 101 1.69 2.62 -12.79
N THR A 102 1.32 1.36 -12.58
CA THR A 102 2.08 0.45 -11.71
C THR A 102 2.40 -0.85 -12.45
N VAL A 103 3.58 -1.40 -12.19
CA VAL A 103 4.03 -2.70 -12.71
C VAL A 103 3.98 -3.72 -11.58
N GLY A 104 3.60 -4.95 -11.92
CA GLY A 104 3.35 -6.04 -10.98
C GLY A 104 1.88 -6.12 -10.56
N SER A 105 1.56 -7.06 -9.67
CA SER A 105 0.21 -7.33 -9.18
C SER A 105 0.21 -7.53 -7.67
N TYR A 106 -0.93 -7.32 -7.00
CA TYR A 106 -1.05 -7.75 -5.59
C TYR A 106 -0.95 -9.27 -5.40
N LYS A 107 -1.10 -10.05 -6.48
CA LYS A 107 -1.07 -11.52 -6.46
C LYS A 107 0.34 -12.11 -6.42
N GLU A 108 1.32 -11.39 -6.95
CA GLU A 108 2.68 -11.91 -7.13
C GLU A 108 3.71 -10.82 -6.82
N ASN A 109 4.59 -11.11 -5.87
CA ASN A 109 5.73 -10.27 -5.57
C ASN A 109 6.82 -10.46 -6.63
N HIS A 110 7.50 -9.37 -6.98
CA HIS A 110 8.65 -9.37 -7.87
C HIS A 110 9.84 -8.67 -7.21
N TYR A 111 11.04 -8.99 -7.67
CA TYR A 111 12.26 -8.39 -7.14
C TYR A 111 12.55 -7.04 -7.79
N ARG A 112 12.95 -6.07 -6.96
CA ARG A 112 13.46 -4.76 -7.40
C ARG A 112 14.76 -4.44 -6.70
N ILE A 113 15.69 -3.85 -7.44
CA ILE A 113 16.92 -3.28 -6.88
C ILE A 113 16.53 -1.95 -6.22
N SER A 114 16.84 -1.81 -4.94
CA SER A 114 16.66 -0.56 -4.20
C SER A 114 17.77 0.44 -4.53
N ALA A 115 17.57 1.71 -4.20
CA ALA A 115 18.60 2.74 -4.38
C ALA A 115 19.93 2.43 -3.64
N MET A 116 19.88 1.58 -2.60
CA MET A 116 21.05 1.12 -1.86
C MET A 116 21.74 -0.11 -2.51
N GLY A 117 21.25 -0.59 -3.66
CA GLY A 117 21.80 -1.77 -4.36
C GLY A 117 21.29 -3.12 -3.84
N GLU A 118 20.39 -3.14 -2.85
CA GLU A 118 19.81 -4.38 -2.33
C GLU A 118 18.64 -4.86 -3.20
N LEU A 119 18.58 -6.16 -3.47
CA LEU A 119 17.44 -6.80 -4.12
C LEU A 119 16.32 -7.06 -3.09
N LYS A 120 15.12 -6.52 -3.32
CA LYS A 120 13.97 -6.64 -2.42
C LYS A 120 12.74 -7.18 -3.13
N LEU A 121 12.03 -8.11 -2.48
CA LEU A 121 10.67 -8.52 -2.87
C LEU A 121 9.72 -7.35 -2.66
N ARG A 122 8.91 -7.05 -3.68
CA ARG A 122 7.90 -5.97 -3.71
C ARG A 122 6.63 -6.50 -4.38
N GLY A 123 5.46 -6.04 -3.98
CA GLY A 123 4.21 -6.38 -4.68
C GLY A 123 4.05 -5.59 -5.98
N LYS A 124 4.17 -4.26 -5.90
CA LYS A 124 4.04 -3.35 -7.05
C LYS A 124 5.10 -2.27 -7.03
N HIS A 125 5.30 -1.61 -8.17
CA HIS A 125 5.98 -0.31 -8.19
C HIS A 125 5.38 0.62 -9.25
N CYS A 126 5.47 1.93 -9.03
CA CYS A 126 5.26 2.96 -10.02
C CYS A 126 6.62 3.40 -10.59
N PRO A 127 6.86 3.33 -11.92
CA PRO A 127 8.14 3.74 -12.53
C PRO A 127 8.37 5.26 -12.50
N VAL A 128 7.30 6.05 -12.42
CA VAL A 128 7.35 7.53 -12.54
C VAL A 128 7.64 8.21 -11.19
N LEU A 129 7.53 7.47 -10.08
CA LEU A 129 7.84 7.95 -8.73
C LEU A 129 9.26 7.54 -8.28
N GLN A 130 10.20 7.38 -9.23
CA GLN A 130 11.62 7.05 -8.97
C GLN A 130 12.53 8.26 -9.22
#